data_AF-A0A7X7KEW6-F1
#
_entry.id   AF-A0A7X7KEW6-F1
#
_cell.length_a   1.000
_cell.length_b   1.000
_cell.length_c   1.000
_cell.angle_alpha   90.00
_cell.angle_beta   90.00
_cell.angle_gamma   90.00
#
_symmetry.space_group_name_H-M   'P 1'
#
loop_
_entity.id
_entity.type
_entity.pdbx_description
1 polymer ?
#
loop_
_entity_poly.entity_id
_entity_poly.type
_entity_poly.pdbx_seq_one_letter_code
_entity_poly.pdbx_strand_id
1 'polypeptide(L)'
;MRKLLVWLVLLSVLPVLGFVLWPKLNFSRPESGPILHRVERGNFVHEITDRGNIESADNVEIRCEVQSKGAGGTTILEIVPEGTLAQPGDVLVRLDSSALENERTSQLITCANSEAALIQAQKALDSAEIAKREYLEGIFEQETRAIENDIFIAEEDVSRAEEYLKYSELLAAKGYIPAQQLE
;
A
#
# COMPACT_ATOMS: atom_id res chain seq x y z
N MET A 1 116.90 -86.77 -26.36
CA MET A 1 116.86 -85.29 -26.35
C MET A 1 115.77 -84.65 -27.24
N ARG A 2 114.76 -85.39 -27.77
CA ARG A 2 113.72 -84.84 -28.68
C ARG A 2 112.47 -84.23 -28.00
N LYS A 3 112.18 -84.58 -26.73
CA LYS A 3 110.93 -84.15 -26.05
C LYS A 3 111.00 -82.75 -25.42
N LEU A 4 112.19 -82.23 -25.12
CA LEU A 4 112.37 -80.92 -24.47
C LEU A 4 112.19 -79.75 -25.44
N LEU A 5 112.48 -79.96 -26.73
CA LEU A 5 112.36 -78.94 -27.78
C LEU A 5 110.89 -78.63 -28.15
N VAL A 6 109.99 -79.62 -28.04
CA VAL A 6 108.57 -79.46 -28.39
C VAL A 6 107.84 -78.58 -27.37
N TRP A 7 108.16 -78.70 -26.09
CA TRP A 7 107.53 -77.89 -25.04
C TRP A 7 107.93 -76.41 -25.10
N LEU A 8 109.17 -76.12 -25.53
CA LEU A 8 109.65 -74.75 -25.67
C LEU A 8 108.97 -74.01 -26.84
N VAL A 9 108.65 -74.71 -27.93
CA VAL A 9 107.87 -74.16 -29.04
C VAL A 9 106.40 -73.96 -28.66
N LEU A 10 105.80 -74.87 -27.89
CA LEU A 10 104.39 -74.75 -27.52
C LEU A 10 104.15 -73.62 -26.51
N LEU A 11 105.13 -73.32 -25.64
CA LEU A 11 105.07 -72.21 -24.70
C LEU A 11 105.13 -70.83 -25.39
N SER A 12 105.75 -70.72 -26.57
CA SER A 12 105.82 -69.43 -27.29
C SER A 12 104.60 -69.16 -28.19
N VAL A 13 103.89 -70.19 -28.65
CA VAL A 13 102.77 -70.04 -29.61
C VAL A 13 101.46 -69.61 -28.95
N LEU A 14 101.19 -70.06 -27.73
CA LEU A 14 99.96 -69.75 -26.97
C LEU A 14 99.71 -68.24 -26.73
N PRO A 15 100.70 -67.44 -26.27
CA PRO A 15 100.49 -66.00 -26.06
C PRO A 15 100.32 -65.22 -27.37
N VAL A 16 100.97 -65.66 -28.45
CA VAL A 16 100.84 -65.02 -29.78
C VAL A 16 99.43 -65.21 -30.33
N LEU A 17 98.84 -66.40 -30.15
CA LEU A 17 97.47 -66.66 -30.60
C LEU A 17 96.44 -65.80 -29.86
N GLY A 18 96.63 -65.57 -28.55
CA GLY A 18 95.77 -64.72 -27.74
C GLY A 18 95.81 -63.25 -28.17
N PHE A 19 96.99 -62.72 -28.51
CA PHE A 19 97.15 -61.34 -28.96
C PHE A 19 96.52 -61.09 -30.34
N VAL A 20 96.59 -62.08 -31.24
CA VAL A 20 96.01 -61.96 -32.60
C VAL A 20 94.48 -62.03 -32.60
N LEU A 21 93.86 -62.75 -31.64
CA LEU A 21 92.39 -62.83 -31.55
C LEU A 21 91.72 -61.71 -30.75
N TRP A 22 92.44 -60.98 -29.88
CA TRP A 22 91.88 -59.92 -29.05
C TRP A 22 91.16 -58.77 -29.80
N PRO A 23 91.67 -58.25 -30.94
CA PRO A 23 91.01 -57.12 -31.62
C PRO A 23 89.69 -57.51 -32.33
N LYS A 24 89.39 -58.81 -32.49
CA LYS A 24 88.16 -59.27 -33.16
C LYS A 24 86.98 -59.52 -32.21
N LEU A 25 87.17 -59.45 -30.90
CA LEU A 25 86.09 -59.58 -29.91
C LEU A 25 85.51 -58.23 -29.43
N ASN A 26 85.90 -57.11 -30.06
CA ASN A 26 85.42 -55.79 -29.65
C ASN A 26 83.98 -55.55 -30.12
N PHE A 27 83.02 -55.99 -29.29
CA PHE A 27 81.58 -55.76 -29.44
C PHE A 27 81.26 -54.26 -29.34
N SER A 28 80.92 -53.62 -30.46
CA SER A 28 80.37 -52.26 -30.50
C SER A 28 78.86 -52.30 -30.20
N ARG A 29 78.40 -51.49 -29.23
CA ARG A 29 76.97 -51.33 -28.86
C ARG A 29 76.26 -50.36 -29.82
N PRO A 30 75.04 -50.64 -30.30
CA PRO A 30 74.27 -49.67 -31.08
C PRO A 30 73.52 -48.70 -30.17
N GLU A 31 73.67 -47.39 -30.40
CA GLU A 31 72.90 -46.33 -29.74
C GLU A 31 71.50 -46.20 -30.34
N SER A 32 70.47 -46.23 -29.47
CA SER A 32 69.07 -46.00 -29.82
C SER A 32 68.70 -44.53 -29.57
N GLY A 33 68.60 -43.72 -30.63
CA GLY A 33 68.14 -42.32 -30.57
C GLY A 33 66.61 -42.16 -30.49
N PRO A 34 66.09 -40.98 -30.09
CA PRO A 34 64.66 -40.76 -29.87
C PRO A 34 63.84 -40.74 -31.16
N ILE A 35 62.58 -41.16 -31.05
CA ILE A 35 61.61 -41.22 -32.16
C ILE A 35 61.24 -39.80 -32.61
N LEU A 36 61.46 -39.50 -33.89
CA LEU A 36 61.09 -38.22 -34.51
C LEU A 36 59.79 -38.36 -35.32
N HIS A 37 58.88 -37.40 -35.18
CA HIS A 37 57.63 -37.33 -35.94
C HIS A 37 57.52 -36.02 -36.73
N ARG A 38 56.96 -36.07 -37.95
CA ARG A 38 56.84 -34.91 -38.85
C ARG A 38 55.58 -34.11 -38.52
N VAL A 39 55.73 -32.84 -38.17
CA VAL A 39 54.61 -31.97 -37.82
C VAL A 39 53.94 -31.40 -39.07
N GLU A 40 52.61 -31.44 -39.13
CA GLU A 40 51.80 -30.82 -40.18
C GLU A 40 50.98 -29.65 -39.61
N ARG A 41 50.81 -28.58 -40.41
CA ARG A 41 50.00 -27.41 -40.03
C ARG A 41 48.60 -27.57 -40.62
N GLY A 42 47.59 -27.53 -39.77
CA GLY A 42 46.17 -27.54 -40.15
C GLY A 42 45.37 -26.52 -39.34
N ASN A 43 44.11 -26.31 -39.70
CA ASN A 43 43.21 -25.45 -38.93
C ASN A 43 42.90 -26.11 -37.58
N PHE A 44 43.35 -25.48 -36.51
CA PHE A 44 43.07 -25.90 -35.14
C PHE A 44 41.81 -25.16 -34.65
N VAL A 45 40.71 -25.89 -34.52
CA VAL A 45 39.48 -25.36 -33.90
C VAL A 45 39.58 -25.60 -32.41
N HIS A 46 39.76 -24.53 -31.65
CA HIS A 46 39.82 -24.55 -30.20
C HIS A 46 38.44 -24.24 -29.62
N GLU A 47 37.65 -25.27 -29.39
CA GLU A 47 36.33 -25.15 -28.75
C GLU A 47 36.48 -25.37 -27.24
N ILE A 48 36.39 -24.27 -26.49
CA ILE A 48 36.36 -24.31 -25.02
C ILE A 48 34.90 -24.37 -24.61
N THR A 49 34.45 -25.50 -24.10
CA THR A 49 33.13 -25.63 -23.49
C THR A 49 33.21 -25.16 -22.04
N ASP A 50 32.82 -23.92 -21.80
CA ASP A 50 32.73 -23.38 -20.45
C ASP A 50 31.27 -23.41 -19.95
N ARG A 51 31.08 -23.68 -18.67
CA ARG A 51 29.74 -23.78 -18.07
C ARG A 51 29.31 -22.41 -17.55
N GLY A 52 28.43 -21.73 -18.30
CA GLY A 52 27.76 -20.51 -17.85
C GLY A 52 26.33 -20.78 -17.38
N ASN A 53 25.81 -19.91 -16.51
CA ASN A 53 24.38 -19.89 -16.18
C ASN A 53 23.72 -18.76 -16.97
N ILE A 54 22.48 -18.99 -17.43
CA ILE A 54 21.70 -17.97 -18.13
C ILE A 54 20.79 -17.30 -17.09
N GLU A 55 20.86 -15.98 -17.01
CA GLU A 55 19.97 -15.17 -16.18
C GLU A 55 19.23 -14.14 -17.05
N SER A 56 18.06 -13.71 -16.60
CA SER A 56 17.29 -12.66 -17.26
C SER A 56 18.02 -11.32 -17.15
N ALA A 57 18.16 -10.62 -18.28
CA ALA A 57 18.77 -9.28 -18.31
C ALA A 57 17.93 -8.23 -17.55
N ASP A 58 16.61 -8.35 -17.63
CA ASP A 58 15.66 -7.51 -16.92
C ASP A 58 14.68 -8.39 -16.13
N ASN A 59 14.53 -8.10 -14.84
CA ASN A 59 13.58 -8.76 -13.97
C ASN A 59 12.64 -7.72 -13.34
N VAL A 60 11.34 -7.99 -13.40
CA VAL A 60 10.31 -7.11 -12.81
C VAL A 60 9.68 -7.84 -11.65
N GLU A 61 9.90 -7.34 -10.43
CA GLU A 61 9.26 -7.87 -9.23
C GLU A 61 7.89 -7.21 -9.03
N ILE A 62 6.84 -8.02 -8.98
CA ILE A 62 5.48 -7.55 -8.72
C ILE A 62 5.16 -7.81 -7.24
N ARG A 63 4.88 -6.73 -6.50
CA ARG A 63 4.59 -6.78 -5.07
C ARG A 63 3.18 -6.26 -4.79
N CYS A 64 2.51 -6.89 -3.84
CA CYS A 64 1.26 -6.36 -3.30
C CYS A 64 1.54 -5.09 -2.48
N GLU A 65 0.91 -3.97 -2.85
CA GLU A 65 1.00 -2.69 -2.13
C GLU A 65 -0.08 -2.53 -1.04
N VAL A 66 -1.05 -3.44 -0.99
CA VAL A 66 -2.17 -3.36 -0.05
C VAL A 66 -1.72 -3.80 1.34
N GLN A 67 -1.82 -2.89 2.32
CA GLN A 67 -1.52 -3.20 3.70
C GLN A 67 -2.62 -4.08 4.31
N SER A 68 -2.26 -5.26 4.78
CA SER A 68 -3.16 -6.09 5.60
C SER A 68 -3.29 -5.48 6.99
N LYS A 69 -4.53 -5.48 7.52
CA LYS A 69 -4.81 -5.05 8.90
C LYS A 69 -4.38 -6.07 9.96
N GLY A 70 -3.90 -7.25 9.56
CA GLY A 70 -3.46 -8.31 10.47
C GLY A 70 -2.05 -8.83 10.14
N ALA A 71 -1.53 -9.70 11.02
CA ALA A 71 -0.20 -10.31 10.87
C ALA A 71 -0.08 -11.29 9.67
N GLY A 72 -1.19 -11.63 9.02
CA GLY A 72 -1.28 -12.70 8.02
C GLY A 72 -1.27 -12.26 6.54
N GLY A 73 -1.10 -10.97 6.22
CA GLY A 73 -1.20 -10.50 4.83
C GLY A 73 -2.63 -10.51 4.29
N THR A 74 -2.81 -10.24 2.99
CA THR A 74 -4.11 -10.30 2.31
C THR A 74 -4.26 -11.66 1.64
N THR A 75 -5.37 -12.35 1.88
CA THR A 75 -5.62 -13.68 1.33
C THR A 75 -5.70 -13.65 -0.19
N ILE A 76 -5.07 -14.62 -0.85
CA ILE A 76 -5.16 -14.83 -2.29
C ILE A 76 -6.42 -15.64 -2.59
N LEU A 77 -7.29 -15.10 -3.44
CA LEU A 77 -8.50 -15.78 -3.92
C LEU A 77 -8.20 -16.59 -5.19
N GLU A 78 -7.45 -16.01 -6.12
CA GLU A 78 -7.11 -16.63 -7.41
C GLU A 78 -5.66 -16.31 -7.75
N ILE A 79 -4.94 -17.29 -8.30
CA ILE A 79 -3.56 -17.15 -8.77
C ILE A 79 -3.41 -17.86 -10.11
N VAL A 80 -2.74 -17.22 -11.06
CA VAL A 80 -2.43 -17.79 -12.36
C VAL A 80 -1.33 -18.86 -12.20
N PRO A 81 -1.40 -20.00 -12.92
CA PRO A 81 -0.37 -21.04 -12.86
C PRO A 81 1.03 -20.53 -13.23
N GLU A 82 2.05 -21.09 -12.59
CA GLU A 82 3.45 -20.80 -12.88
C GLU A 82 3.82 -21.16 -14.33
N GLY A 83 4.72 -20.38 -14.93
CA GLY A 83 5.15 -20.56 -16.33
C GLY A 83 4.19 -19.99 -17.39
N THR A 84 3.10 -19.35 -16.98
CA THR A 84 2.19 -18.66 -17.91
C THR A 84 2.83 -17.38 -18.45
N LEU A 85 2.71 -17.16 -19.76
CA LEU A 85 3.11 -15.90 -20.40
C LEU A 85 2.10 -14.80 -20.06
N ALA A 86 2.49 -13.86 -19.21
CA ALA A 86 1.69 -12.72 -18.83
C ALA A 86 1.98 -11.50 -19.71
N GLN A 87 0.95 -10.72 -20.01
CA GLN A 87 1.07 -9.42 -20.67
C GLN A 87 0.78 -8.28 -19.68
N PRO A 88 1.27 -7.05 -19.97
CA PRO A 88 0.93 -5.89 -19.18
C PRO A 88 -0.59 -5.68 -19.10
N GLY A 89 -1.13 -5.67 -17.88
CA GLY A 89 -2.56 -5.52 -17.61
C GLY A 89 -3.27 -6.82 -17.24
N ASP A 90 -2.62 -7.98 -17.38
CA ASP A 90 -3.19 -9.25 -16.94
C ASP A 90 -3.25 -9.34 -15.42
N VAL A 91 -4.37 -9.87 -14.91
CA VAL A 91 -4.54 -10.11 -13.47
C VAL A 91 -3.83 -11.40 -13.09
N LEU A 92 -2.66 -11.26 -12.46
CA LEU A 92 -1.86 -12.40 -12.00
C LEU A 92 -2.40 -13.01 -10.70
N VAL A 93 -2.87 -12.16 -9.80
CA VAL A 93 -3.35 -12.54 -8.47
C VAL A 93 -4.58 -11.70 -8.13
N ARG A 94 -5.66 -12.36 -7.71
CA ARG A 94 -6.82 -11.71 -7.10
C ARG A 94 -6.72 -11.84 -5.59
N LEU A 95 -6.73 -10.71 -4.89
CA LEU A 95 -6.71 -10.66 -3.43
C LEU A 95 -8.11 -10.39 -2.88
N ASP A 96 -8.38 -10.84 -1.66
CA ASP A 96 -9.65 -10.56 -0.98
C ASP A 96 -9.76 -9.06 -0.60
N SER A 97 -10.69 -8.36 -1.25
CA SER A 97 -10.99 -6.93 -1.03
C SER A 97 -12.11 -6.69 -0.02
N SER A 98 -12.76 -7.74 0.49
CA SER A 98 -14.00 -7.62 1.28
C SER A 98 -13.85 -6.70 2.50
N ALA A 99 -12.71 -6.76 3.19
CA ALA A 99 -12.43 -5.91 4.35
C ALA A 99 -12.33 -4.42 3.99
N LEU A 100 -11.69 -4.08 2.87
CA LEU A 100 -11.55 -2.71 2.39
C LEU A 100 -12.87 -2.15 1.85
N GLU A 101 -13.65 -2.98 1.17
CA GLU A 101 -14.99 -2.61 0.69
C GLU A 101 -15.95 -2.33 1.84
N ASN A 102 -15.89 -3.13 2.90
CA ASN A 102 -16.67 -2.91 4.13
C ASN A 102 -16.25 -1.60 4.81
N GLU A 103 -14.95 -1.33 4.92
CA GLU A 103 -14.45 -0.07 5.48
C GLU A 103 -14.88 1.14 4.65
N ARG A 104 -14.74 1.07 3.32
CA ARG A 104 -15.20 2.11 2.42
C ARG A 104 -16.69 2.37 2.62
N THR A 105 -17.49 1.31 2.68
CA THR A 105 -18.94 1.41 2.88
C THR A 105 -19.26 2.06 4.22
N SER A 106 -18.58 1.65 5.29
CA SER A 106 -18.73 2.25 6.61
C SER A 106 -18.38 3.74 6.61
N GLN A 107 -17.28 4.14 5.96
CA GLN A 107 -16.89 5.55 5.83
C GLN A 107 -17.90 6.37 5.04
N LEU A 108 -18.45 5.82 3.96
CA LEU A 108 -19.51 6.48 3.18
C LEU A 108 -20.78 6.69 4.02
N ILE A 109 -21.18 5.69 4.81
CA ILE A 109 -22.32 5.82 5.74
C ILE A 109 -22.05 6.92 6.77
N THR A 110 -20.85 6.96 7.35
CA THR A 110 -20.47 8.02 8.30
C THR A 110 -20.56 9.41 7.66
N CYS A 111 -20.01 9.57 6.46
CA CYS A 111 -20.06 10.83 5.72
C CYS A 111 -21.52 11.27 5.45
N ALA A 112 -22.35 10.35 4.94
CA ALA A 112 -23.76 10.62 4.66
C ALA A 112 -24.55 11.01 5.93
N ASN A 113 -24.30 10.34 7.05
CA ASN A 113 -24.92 10.69 8.33
C ASN A 113 -24.48 12.08 8.82
N SER A 114 -23.20 12.43 8.67
CA SER A 114 -22.70 13.77 9.02
C SER A 114 -23.31 14.86 8.13
N GLU A 115 -23.45 14.59 6.83
CA GLU A 115 -24.12 15.52 5.89
C GLU A 115 -25.59 15.71 6.24
N ALA A 116 -26.31 14.61 6.52
CA ALA A 116 -27.70 14.69 6.96
C ALA A 116 -27.86 15.48 8.28
N ALA A 117 -26.96 15.29 9.24
CA ALA A 117 -26.96 16.03 10.50
C ALA A 117 -26.72 17.53 10.28
N LEU A 118 -25.82 17.90 9.36
CA LEU A 118 -25.58 19.31 8.99
C LEU A 118 -26.85 19.92 8.39
N ILE A 119 -27.49 19.23 7.44
CA ILE A 119 -28.73 19.70 6.81
C ILE A 119 -29.83 19.88 7.86
N GLN A 120 -30.00 18.92 8.77
CA GLN A 120 -30.99 19.02 9.85
C GLN A 120 -30.70 20.21 10.77
N ALA A 121 -29.45 20.42 11.17
CA ALA A 121 -29.06 21.55 12.00
C ALA A 121 -29.31 22.89 11.28
N GLN A 122 -29.01 22.98 9.99
CA GLN A 122 -29.28 24.18 9.19
C GLN A 122 -30.79 24.45 9.10
N LYS A 123 -31.61 23.42 8.85
CA LYS A 123 -33.07 23.58 8.80
C LYS A 123 -33.67 23.96 10.14
N ALA A 124 -33.13 23.43 11.25
CA ALA A 124 -33.54 23.83 12.58
C ALA A 124 -33.21 25.31 12.85
N LEU A 125 -32.03 25.77 12.44
CA LEU A 125 -31.65 27.19 12.52
C LEU A 125 -32.58 28.06 11.68
N ASP A 126 -32.76 27.75 10.39
CA ASP A 126 -33.63 28.49 9.48
C ASP A 126 -35.06 28.61 10.05
N SER A 127 -35.61 27.51 10.57
CA SER A 127 -36.94 27.49 11.19
C SER A 127 -37.01 28.35 12.45
N ALA A 128 -35.97 28.34 13.29
CA ALA A 128 -35.93 29.15 14.49
C ALA A 128 -35.82 30.65 14.17
N GLU A 129 -35.07 31.01 13.12
CA GLU A 129 -34.97 32.39 12.64
C GLU A 129 -36.29 32.90 12.07
N ILE A 130 -37.01 32.07 11.30
CA ILE A 130 -38.36 32.40 10.81
C ILE A 130 -39.31 32.60 11.98
N ALA A 131 -39.37 31.66 12.92
CA ALA A 131 -40.26 31.75 14.08
C ALA A 131 -39.98 32.99 14.94
N LYS A 132 -38.69 33.33 15.15
CA LYS A 132 -38.30 34.56 15.85
C LYS A 132 -38.84 35.80 15.13
N ARG A 133 -38.71 35.87 13.81
CA ARG A 133 -39.18 37.00 13.01
C ARG A 133 -40.71 37.12 13.04
N GLU A 134 -41.42 36.02 12.87
CA GLU A 134 -42.89 35.98 12.95
C GLU A 134 -43.40 36.43 14.33
N TYR A 135 -42.70 36.06 15.41
CA TYR A 135 -43.02 36.53 16.74
C TYR A 135 -42.84 38.05 16.87
N LEU A 136 -41.69 38.59 16.44
CA LEU A 136 -41.38 40.02 16.58
C LEU A 136 -42.27 40.91 15.71
N GLU A 137 -42.53 40.52 14.46
CA GLU A 137 -43.26 41.34 13.49
C GLU A 137 -44.78 41.11 13.52
N GLY A 138 -45.23 39.96 14.02
CA GLY A 138 -46.65 39.59 14.03
C GLY A 138 -47.22 39.54 15.43
N ILE A 139 -46.87 38.48 16.16
CA ILE A 139 -47.52 38.13 17.43
C ILE A 139 -47.31 39.23 18.47
N PHE A 140 -46.08 39.71 18.63
CA PHE A 140 -45.74 40.72 19.61
C PHE A 140 -46.47 42.05 19.36
N GLU A 141 -46.54 42.49 18.09
CA GLU A 141 -47.30 43.70 17.75
C GLU A 141 -48.80 43.53 18.00
N GLN A 142 -49.36 42.37 17.68
CA GLN A 142 -50.77 42.07 17.91
C GLN A 142 -51.11 42.05 19.40
N GLU A 143 -50.30 41.38 20.22
CA GLU A 143 -50.46 41.32 21.67
C GLU A 143 -50.32 42.71 22.30
N THR A 144 -49.34 43.50 21.86
CA THR A 144 -49.14 44.87 22.33
C THR A 144 -50.36 45.73 22.05
N ARG A 145 -50.87 45.71 20.80
CA ARG A 145 -52.07 46.47 20.43
C ARG A 145 -53.31 46.02 21.19
N ALA A 146 -53.44 44.73 21.47
CA ALA A 146 -54.55 44.21 22.27
C ALA A 146 -54.50 44.76 23.70
N ILE A 147 -53.33 44.71 24.35
CA ILE A 147 -53.14 45.26 25.70
C ILE A 147 -53.35 46.77 25.72
N GLU A 148 -52.85 47.50 24.72
CA GLU A 148 -53.10 48.95 24.59
C GLU A 148 -54.58 49.27 24.45
N ASN A 149 -55.33 48.46 23.70
CA ASN A 149 -56.78 48.62 23.57
C ASN A 149 -57.50 48.37 24.90
N ASP A 150 -57.11 47.32 25.61
CA ASP A 150 -57.69 47.00 26.93
C ASP A 150 -57.42 48.10 27.95
N ILE A 151 -56.20 48.68 27.97
CA ILE A 151 -55.86 49.84 28.80
C ILE A 151 -56.74 51.03 28.42
N PHE A 152 -56.86 51.32 27.13
CA PHE A 152 -57.68 52.44 26.65
C PHE A 152 -59.15 52.31 27.07
N ILE A 153 -59.74 51.10 26.95
CA ILE A 153 -61.11 50.84 27.42
C ILE A 153 -61.22 51.02 28.93
N ALA A 154 -60.24 50.51 29.69
CA ALA A 154 -60.24 50.64 31.15
C ALA A 154 -60.13 52.11 31.59
N GLU A 155 -59.31 52.91 30.92
CA GLU A 155 -59.18 54.36 31.17
C GLU A 155 -60.49 55.10 30.86
N GLU A 156 -61.14 54.81 29.73
CA GLU A 156 -62.45 55.36 29.38
C GLU A 156 -63.54 54.96 30.38
N ASP A 157 -63.52 53.72 30.85
CA ASP A 157 -64.47 53.24 31.87
C ASP A 157 -64.28 53.96 33.21
N VAL A 158 -63.03 54.22 33.63
CA VAL A 158 -62.72 55.03 34.81
C VAL A 158 -63.20 56.46 34.61
N SER A 159 -62.85 57.10 33.49
CA SER A 159 -63.28 58.47 33.17
C SER A 159 -64.80 58.59 33.17
N ARG A 160 -65.51 57.62 32.57
CA ARG A 160 -66.97 57.57 32.56
C ARG A 160 -67.55 57.39 33.96
N ALA A 161 -66.95 56.54 34.80
CA ALA A 161 -67.37 56.36 36.19
C ALA A 161 -67.18 57.64 37.02
N GLU A 162 -66.07 58.36 36.82
CA GLU A 162 -65.80 59.66 37.47
C GLU A 162 -66.80 60.73 37.03
N GLU A 163 -67.08 60.84 35.73
CA GLU A 163 -68.10 61.77 35.20
C GLU A 163 -69.49 61.47 35.76
N TYR A 164 -69.85 60.18 35.82
CA TYR A 164 -71.12 59.73 36.39
C TYR A 164 -71.23 60.08 37.88
N LEU A 165 -70.17 59.84 38.65
CA LEU A 165 -70.08 60.24 40.06
C LEU A 165 -70.26 61.75 40.22
N LYS A 166 -69.52 62.55 39.45
CA LYS A 166 -69.62 64.02 39.52
C LYS A 166 -71.01 64.52 39.14
N TYR A 167 -71.65 63.92 38.15
CA TYR A 167 -73.00 64.25 37.75
C TYR A 167 -74.04 63.84 38.81
N SER A 168 -73.89 62.67 39.42
CA SER A 168 -74.77 62.19 40.50
C SER A 168 -74.64 63.05 41.76
N GLU A 169 -73.44 63.48 42.13
CA GLU A 169 -73.18 64.43 43.21
C GLU A 169 -73.89 65.79 42.97
N LEU A 170 -73.78 66.33 41.75
CA LEU A 170 -74.45 67.58 41.37
C LEU A 170 -75.99 67.47 41.45
N LEU A 171 -76.57 66.32 41.10
CA LEU A 171 -78.01 66.07 41.20
C LEU A 171 -78.48 65.91 42.64
N ALA A 172 -77.68 65.27 43.49
CA ALA A 172 -77.94 65.16 44.92
C ALA A 172 -77.92 66.52 45.61
N ALA A 173 -76.94 67.37 45.29
CA ALA A 173 -76.84 68.74 45.81
C ALA A 173 -78.05 69.61 45.41
N LYS A 174 -78.66 69.33 44.25
CA LYS A 174 -79.89 69.99 43.79
C LYS A 174 -81.18 69.36 44.34
N GLY A 175 -81.09 68.30 45.15
CA GLY A 175 -82.21 67.69 45.86
C GLY A 175 -83.05 66.70 45.06
N TYR A 176 -82.57 66.25 43.89
CA TYR A 176 -83.35 65.40 42.99
C TYR A 176 -83.19 63.88 43.22
N ILE A 177 -82.22 63.42 44.02
CA ILE A 177 -81.94 61.99 44.26
C ILE A 177 -81.52 61.75 45.73
N PRO A 178 -82.05 60.70 46.42
CA PRO A 178 -81.64 60.35 47.79
C PRO A 178 -80.22 59.75 47.86
N ALA A 179 -79.47 60.09 48.91
CA ALA A 179 -78.05 59.77 49.08
C ALA A 179 -77.68 58.26 49.06
N GLN A 180 -78.66 57.36 49.21
CA GLN A 180 -78.45 55.89 49.18
C GLN A 180 -78.24 55.31 47.76
N GLN A 181 -78.38 56.11 46.70
CA GLN A 181 -78.14 55.68 45.31
C GLN A 181 -76.81 56.19 44.72
N LEU A 182 -75.93 56.78 45.55
CA LEU A 182 -74.64 57.33 45.12
C LEU A 182 -73.43 56.41 45.34
N GLU A 183 -73.62 55.25 45.97
CA GLU A 183 -72.59 54.20 46.09
C GLU A 183 -72.47 53.36 44.83
#